data_AF-A0A941VGU8-F1
#
_entry.id   AF-A0A941VGU8-F1
#
_cell.length_a   1.000
_cell.length_b   1.000
_cell.length_c   1.000
_cell.angle_alpha   90.00
_cell.angle_beta   90.00
_cell.angle_gamma   90.00
#
_symmetry.space_group_name_H-M   'P 1'
#
loop_
_entity.id
_entity.type
_entity.pdbx_description
1 polymer ?
#
loop_
_entity_poly.entity_id
_entity_poly.type
_entity_poly.pdbx_seq_one_letter_code
_entity_poly.pdbx_strand_id
1 'polypeptide(L)'
;PIQFMILAQCIIFILGWPLEWTEIIVIFMPIFIPLLPKFGVDPLFFGLLVALNLQTAFLSPPVAMAAFYLKGVAPPHVTLNQIFAGMLPFMGIQVVALILLYQFPAIGLWLPQVLYK
;
A
#
# COMPACT_ATOMS: atom_id res chain seq x y z
N PRO A 1 4.25 -0.72 -19.46
CA PRO A 1 4.69 -0.40 -18.07
C PRO A 1 3.57 0.16 -17.19
N ILE A 2 2.97 1.30 -17.55
CA ILE A 2 1.96 2.00 -16.73
C ILE A 2 0.70 1.16 -16.49
N GLN A 3 0.12 0.58 -17.54
CA GLN A 3 -1.07 -0.28 -17.43
C GLN A 3 -0.83 -1.48 -16.49
N PHE A 4 0.31 -2.15 -16.64
CA PHE A 4 0.73 -3.25 -15.77
C PHE A 4 0.83 -2.79 -14.31
N MET A 5 1.47 -1.64 -14.06
CA MET A 5 1.62 -1.12 -12.71
C MET A 5 0.27 -0.76 -12.08
N ILE A 6 -0.59 -0.03 -12.79
CA ILE A 6 -1.92 0.34 -12.26
C ILE A 6 -2.72 -0.93 -11.94
N LEU A 7 -2.72 -1.91 -12.87
CA LEU A 7 -3.42 -3.18 -12.67
C LEU A 7 -2.87 -3.93 -11.44
N ALA A 8 -1.55 -4.06 -11.32
CA ALA A 8 -0.91 -4.74 -10.19
C ALA A 8 -1.23 -4.03 -8.86
N GLN A 9 -1.16 -2.69 -8.82
CA GLN A 9 -1.50 -1.92 -7.63
C GLN A 9 -2.99 -2.06 -7.26
N CYS A 10 -3.90 -2.04 -8.23
CA CYS A 10 -5.33 -2.26 -7.97
C CYS A 10 -5.61 -3.66 -7.42
N ILE A 11 -4.99 -4.69 -8.01
CA ILE A 11 -5.12 -6.08 -7.53
C ILE A 11 -4.62 -6.17 -6.09
N ILE A 12 -3.42 -5.66 -5.81
CA ILE A 12 -2.82 -5.69 -4.48
C ILE A 12 -3.66 -4.90 -3.46
N PHE A 13 -4.22 -3.75 -3.84
CA PHE A 13 -5.08 -2.96 -2.96
C PHE A 13 -6.34 -3.74 -2.56
N ILE A 14 -7.01 -4.39 -3.52
CA ILE A 14 -8.21 -5.20 -3.27
C ILE A 14 -7.87 -6.42 -2.41
N LEU A 15 -6.75 -7.08 -2.69
CA LEU A 15 -6.27 -8.21 -1.89
C LEU A 15 -5.90 -7.81 -0.47
N GLY A 16 -5.44 -6.57 -0.26
CA GLY A 16 -5.09 -6.02 1.05
C GLY A 16 -6.27 -5.76 1.98
N TRP A 17 -7.51 -5.92 1.52
CA TRP A 17 -8.68 -5.88 2.40
C TRP A 17 -8.83 -7.16 3.23
N PRO A 18 -8.96 -8.37 2.63
CA PRO A 18 -9.11 -9.61 3.39
C PRO A 18 -7.79 -10.22 3.87
N LEU A 19 -6.64 -9.87 3.27
CA LEU A 19 -5.34 -10.48 3.58
C LEU A 19 -4.44 -9.50 4.32
N GLU A 20 -3.51 -10.02 5.14
CA GLU A 20 -2.45 -9.23 5.75
C GLU A 20 -1.29 -9.03 4.75
N TRP A 21 -0.42 -8.06 5.04
CA TRP A 21 0.67 -7.70 4.12
C TRP A 21 1.66 -8.86 3.95
N THR A 22 1.81 -9.70 4.97
CA THR A 22 2.68 -10.88 4.97
C THR A 22 2.20 -11.91 3.95
N GLU A 23 0.91 -12.26 3.89
CA GLU A 23 0.41 -13.21 2.88
C GLU A 23 0.56 -12.65 1.47
N ILE A 24 0.39 -11.34 1.30
CA ILE A 24 0.56 -10.69 0.00
C ILE A 24 2.02 -10.78 -0.47
N ILE A 25 2.97 -10.50 0.41
CA ILE A 25 4.40 -10.60 0.09
C ILE A 25 4.82 -12.06 -0.15
N VAL A 26 4.30 -13.02 0.62
CA VAL A 26 4.72 -14.42 0.48
C VAL A 26 4.10 -15.09 -0.75
N ILE A 27 2.83 -14.80 -1.06
CA ILE A 27 2.09 -15.52 -2.10
C ILE A 27 2.08 -14.76 -3.43
N PHE A 28 1.81 -13.44 -3.41
CA PHE A 28 1.52 -12.68 -4.62
C PHE A 28 2.74 -11.96 -5.18
N MET A 29 3.63 -11.40 -4.35
CA MET A 29 4.84 -10.73 -4.84
C MET A 29 5.73 -11.62 -5.74
N PRO A 30 5.94 -12.92 -5.45
CA PRO A 30 6.70 -13.82 -6.33
C PRO A 30 6.09 -13.98 -7.72
N ILE A 31 4.80 -13.70 -7.90
CA ILE A 31 4.10 -13.73 -9.19
C ILE A 31 4.42 -12.46 -10.00
N PHE A 32 4.48 -11.30 -9.36
CA PHE A 32 4.72 -10.02 -10.02
C PHE A 32 6.20 -9.76 -10.32
N ILE A 33 7.11 -10.11 -9.41
CA ILE A 33 8.56 -9.88 -9.55
C ILE A 33 9.13 -10.36 -10.91
N PRO A 34 8.88 -11.60 -11.38
CA PRO A 34 9.43 -12.08 -12.66
C PRO A 34 8.80 -11.40 -13.88
N LEU A 35 7.68 -10.70 -13.72
CA LEU A 35 7.06 -9.92 -14.78
C LEU A 35 7.66 -8.52 -14.90
N LEU A 36 8.23 -7.96 -13.83
CA LEU A 36 8.76 -6.59 -13.82
C LEU A 36 9.78 -6.31 -14.93
N PRO A 37 10.77 -7.18 -15.22
CA PRO A 37 11.73 -6.95 -16.29
C PRO A 37 11.07 -6.88 -17.67
N LYS A 38 9.99 -7.65 -17.91
CA LYS A 38 9.25 -7.64 -19.18
C LYS A 38 8.57 -6.30 -19.44
N PHE A 39 8.26 -5.55 -18.37
CA PHE A 39 7.63 -4.25 -18.45
C PHE A 39 8.60 -3.09 -18.18
N GLY A 40 9.89 -3.37 -18.02
CA GLY A 40 10.91 -2.36 -17.70
C GLY A 40 10.68 -1.66 -16.37
N VAL A 41 10.13 -2.37 -15.38
CA VAL A 41 9.85 -1.85 -14.04
C VAL A 41 10.95 -2.26 -13.08
N ASP A 42 11.50 -1.29 -12.35
CA ASP A 42 12.47 -1.54 -11.30
C ASP A 42 11.80 -2.27 -10.11
N PRO A 43 12.35 -3.40 -9.63
CA PRO A 43 11.78 -4.16 -8.52
C PRO A 43 11.70 -3.41 -7.20
N LEU A 44 12.69 -2.56 -6.89
CA LEU A 44 12.71 -1.75 -5.68
C LEU A 44 11.59 -0.71 -5.74
N PHE A 45 11.45 -0.03 -6.87
CA PHE A 45 10.37 0.94 -7.09
C PHE A 45 8.98 0.29 -6.98
N PHE A 46 8.80 -0.88 -7.59
CA PHE A 46 7.56 -1.63 -7.46
C PHE A 46 7.28 -2.01 -6.00
N GLY A 47 8.29 -2.50 -5.28
CA GLY A 47 8.19 -2.83 -3.85
C GLY A 47 7.80 -1.63 -2.99
N LEU A 48 8.36 -0.44 -3.24
CA LEU A 48 8.00 0.79 -2.53
C LEU A 48 6.54 1.17 -2.74
N LEU A 49 6.06 1.11 -3.99
CA LEU A 49 4.65 1.37 -4.29
C LEU A 49 3.73 0.35 -3.63
N VAL A 50 4.10 -0.94 -3.68
CA VAL A 50 3.34 -2.00 -2.99
C VAL A 50 3.28 -1.77 -1.48
N ALA A 51 4.39 -1.38 -0.85
CA ALA A 51 4.41 -1.10 0.59
C ALA A 51 3.47 0.05 0.98
N LEU A 52 3.52 1.17 0.26
CA LEU A 52 2.60 2.30 0.50
C LEU A 52 1.14 1.93 0.22
N ASN A 53 0.90 1.15 -0.84
CA ASN A 53 -0.43 0.70 -1.21
C ASN A 53 -1.03 -0.23 -0.14
N LEU A 54 -0.27 -1.21 0.35
CA LEU A 54 -0.71 -2.10 1.42
C LEU A 54 -1.02 -1.34 2.71
N GLN A 55 -0.21 -0.33 3.05
CA GLN A 55 -0.51 0.54 4.19
C GLN A 55 -1.85 1.27 4.00
N THR A 56 -2.15 1.69 2.78
CA THR A 56 -3.42 2.35 2.43
C THR A 56 -4.59 1.40 2.49
N ALA A 57 -4.45 0.19 1.94
CA ALA A 57 -5.49 -0.85 1.96
C ALA A 57 -5.87 -1.21 3.41
N PHE A 58 -4.88 -1.34 4.30
CA PHE A 58 -5.08 -1.70 5.70
C PHE A 58 -5.88 -0.65 6.51
N LEU A 59 -5.82 0.62 6.10
CA LEU A 59 -6.58 1.72 6.70
C LEU A 59 -7.94 1.95 6.01
N SER A 60 -8.13 1.42 4.81
CA SER A 60 -9.30 1.72 3.97
C SER A 60 -10.53 0.90 4.35
N PRO A 61 -11.71 1.53 4.55
CA PRO A 61 -12.98 0.81 4.55
C PRO A 61 -13.15 0.05 3.22
N PRO A 62 -13.80 -1.14 3.20
CA PRO A 62 -14.71 -1.71 4.20
C PRO A 62 -14.06 -2.66 5.23
N VAL A 63 -12.84 -3.14 4.99
CA VAL A 63 -12.13 -4.11 5.85
C VAL A 63 -10.86 -3.48 6.44
N ALA A 64 -10.97 -2.31 7.06
CA ALA A 64 -9.81 -1.70 7.71
C ALA A 64 -9.50 -2.41 9.02
N MET A 65 -8.67 -3.45 8.96
CA MET A 65 -8.32 -4.28 10.13
C MET A 65 -7.81 -3.44 11.30
N ALA A 66 -7.07 -2.36 11.04
CA ALA A 66 -6.60 -1.42 12.06
C ALA A 66 -7.75 -0.78 12.86
N ALA A 67 -8.82 -0.38 12.18
CA ALA A 67 -9.97 0.26 12.82
C ALA A 67 -10.74 -0.74 13.70
N PHE A 68 -10.86 -2.00 13.26
CA PHE A 68 -11.48 -3.06 14.05
C PHE A 68 -10.65 -3.43 15.28
N TYR A 69 -9.31 -3.49 15.16
CA TYR A 69 -8.43 -3.69 16.31
C TYR A 69 -8.56 -2.55 17.33
N LEU A 70 -8.56 -1.30 16.86
CA LEU A 70 -8.72 -0.15 17.74
C LEU A 70 -10.10 -0.15 18.41
N LYS A 71 -11.15 -0.53 17.68
CA LYS A 71 -12.50 -0.66 18.26
C LYS A 71 -12.58 -1.74 19.35
N GLY A 72 -11.77 -2.80 19.27
CA GLY A 72 -11.70 -3.86 20.28
C GLY A 72 -11.18 -3.39 21.64
N VAL A 73 -10.34 -2.35 21.67
CA VAL A 73 -9.77 -1.76 22.91
C VAL A 73 -10.37 -0.40 23.26
N ALA A 74 -11.08 0.24 22.33
CA ALA A 74 -11.65 1.56 22.53
C ALA A 74 -12.88 1.51 23.46
N PRO A 75 -13.14 2.59 24.22
CA PRO A 75 -14.33 2.70 25.06
C PRO A 75 -15.64 2.44 24.29
N PRO A 76 -16.71 1.98 24.97
CA PRO A 76 -17.98 1.65 24.31
C PRO A 76 -18.61 2.80 23.51
N HIS A 77 -18.41 4.04 23.96
CA HIS A 77 -18.94 5.25 23.32
C HIS A 77 -18.21 5.64 22.03
N VAL A 78 -17.01 5.11 21.77
CA VAL A 78 -16.27 5.37 20.53
C VAL A 78 -16.81 4.46 19.44
N THR A 79 -17.46 5.03 18.43
CA THR A 79 -18.02 4.28 17.32
C THR A 79 -16.97 3.98 16.25
N LEU A 80 -17.17 2.91 15.48
CA LEU A 80 -16.29 2.57 14.37
C LEU A 80 -16.23 3.70 13.31
N ASN A 81 -17.36 4.39 13.10
CA ASN A 81 -17.42 5.53 12.19
C ASN A 81 -16.55 6.70 12.65
N GLN A 82 -16.43 6.94 13.97
CA GLN A 82 -15.51 7.96 14.50
C GLN A 82 -14.05 7.58 14.26
N ILE A 83 -13.71 6.29 14.40
CA ILE A 83 -12.38 5.78 14.11
C ILE A 83 -12.06 5.95 12.62
N PHE A 84 -12.97 5.53 11.73
CA PHE A 84 -12.82 5.71 10.28
C PHE A 84 -12.69 7.18 9.89
N ALA A 85 -13.53 8.07 10.45
CA ALA A 85 -13.44 9.50 10.19
C ALA A 85 -12.09 10.09 10.60
N GLY A 86 -11.53 9.62 11.72
CA GLY A 86 -10.19 10.02 12.17
C GLY A 86 -9.05 9.50 11.28
N MET A 87 -9.22 8.33 10.64
CA MET A 87 -8.22 7.73 9.76
C MET A 87 -8.26 8.29 8.33
N LEU A 88 -9.44 8.74 7.87
CA LEU A 88 -9.65 9.26 6.52
C LEU A 88 -8.65 10.35 6.07
N PRO A 89 -8.29 11.38 6.89
CA PRO A 89 -7.28 12.35 6.48
C PRO A 89 -5.90 11.72 6.23
N PHE A 90 -5.52 10.70 7.00
CA PHE A 90 -4.24 10.01 6.83
C PHE A 90 -4.23 9.14 5.57
N MET A 91 -5.36 8.51 5.24
CA MET A 91 -5.52 7.83 3.95
C MET A 91 -5.37 8.81 2.78
N GLY A 92 -5.93 10.01 2.90
CA GLY A 92 -5.74 11.07 1.91
C GLY A 92 -4.27 11.42 1.70
N ILE A 93 -3.51 11.57 2.78
CA ILE A 93 -2.06 11.80 2.73
C ILE A 93 -1.33 10.64 2.04
N GLN A 94 -1.71 9.38 2.32
CA GLN A 94 -1.10 8.22 1.67
C GLN A 94 -1.39 8.15 0.17
N VAL A 95 -2.62 8.46 -0.25
CA VAL A 95 -2.95 8.53 -1.69
C VAL A 95 -2.12 9.63 -2.37
N VAL A 96 -1.96 10.79 -1.74
CA VAL A 96 -1.08 11.85 -2.24
C VAL A 96 0.37 11.36 -2.32
N ALA A 97 0.87 10.65 -1.30
CA ALA A 97 2.22 10.09 -1.30
C ALA A 97 2.42 9.06 -2.41
N LEU A 98 1.42 8.21 -2.69
CA LEU A 98 1.43 7.27 -3.81
C LEU A 98 1.52 7.99 -5.16
N ILE A 99 0.72 9.03 -5.37
CA ILE A 99 0.75 9.85 -6.59
C ILE A 99 2.11 10.53 -6.74
N LEU A 100 2.65 11.11 -5.67
CA LEU A 100 3.95 11.76 -5.68
C LEU A 100 5.07 10.76 -5.99
N LEU A 101 5.07 9.58 -5.36
CA LEU A 101 6.07 8.55 -5.65
C LEU A 101 5.98 8.05 -7.10
N TYR A 102 4.78 7.96 -7.65
CA TYR A 102 4.58 7.56 -9.04
C TYR A 102 5.17 8.59 -10.02
N GLN A 103 4.94 9.89 -9.78
CA GLN A 103 5.43 10.97 -10.64
C GLN A 103 6.90 11.33 -10.41
N PHE A 104 7.38 11.16 -9.18
CA PHE A 104 8.73 11.50 -8.76
C PHE A 104 9.40 10.30 -8.08
N PRO A 105 9.81 9.25 -8.84
CA PRO A 105 10.42 8.04 -8.27
C PRO A 105 11.66 8.30 -7.42
N ALA A 106 12.38 9.39 -7.71
CA ALA A 106 13.55 9.81 -6.94
C ALA A 106 13.26 10.02 -5.45
N ILE A 107 12.02 10.33 -5.05
CA ILE A 107 11.64 10.47 -3.63
C ILE A 107 11.93 9.17 -2.87
N GLY A 108 11.58 8.02 -3.45
CA GLY A 108 11.81 6.72 -2.82
C GLY A 108 13.16 6.09 -3.16
N LEU A 109 13.70 6.40 -4.34
CA LEU A 109 14.91 5.74 -4.85
C LEU A 109 16.21 6.49 -4.55
N TRP A 110 16.17 7.77 -4.19
CA TRP A 110 17.38 8.58 -3.96
C TRP A 110 18.30 7.98 -2.90
N LEU A 111 17.76 7.66 -1.71
CA LEU A 111 18.57 7.14 -0.62
C LEU A 111 19.18 5.77 -0.95
N PRO A 112 18.42 4.78 -1.44
CA PRO A 112 18.99 3.52 -1.94
C PRO A 112 20.08 3.70 -2.99
N GLN A 113 19.91 4.63 -3.93
CA GLN A 113 20.90 4.93 -4.98
C GLN A 113 22.19 5.56 -4.45
N VAL A 114 22.16 6.18 -3.28
CA VAL A 114 23.36 6.71 -2.62
C VAL A 114 24.05 5.63 -1.79
N LEU A 115 23.28 4.79 -1.07
CA LEU A 115 23.82 3.81 -0.12
C LEU A 115 24.27 2.50 -0.76
N TYR A 116 23.55 2.00 -1.78
CA TYR A 116 23.78 0.68 -2.38
C TYR A 116 24.48 0.76 -3.74
N LYS A 117 25.22 1.85 -3.98
CA LYS A 117 26.07 2.01 -5.15
C LYS A 117 27.26 1.06 -5.13
#